data_AF-A0A920DQ23-F1
#
_entry.id   AF-A0A920DQ23-F1
#
_cell.length_a   1.000
_cell.length_b   1.000
_cell.length_c   1.000
_cell.angle_alpha   90.00
_cell.angle_beta   90.00
_cell.angle_gamma   90.00
#
_symmetry.space_group_name_H-M   'P 1'
#
loop_
_entity.id
_entity.type
_entity.pdbx_description
1 polymer ?
#
loop_
_entity_poly.entity_id
_entity_poly.type
_entity_poly.pdbx_seq_one_letter_code
_entity_poly.pdbx_strand_id
1 'polypeptide(L)'
;MYPQDIIAIGRLFSEGKYDATRLIALAGSQVEKPRYYRTMQGASISSMIKNNLKEGDNRFISGNVLTGTKISKNGNLGFYHNEISVIPEGKEQDFLGWLLPSLKNIVYQERSFHGSTQKEYSISANMNGEERAYVVTGQYENVLPMDLHPQHLIKAIMIGDIELMENLGIYEVAEEDFALCEFACTSKIPVQEILRDGLELVRKECS
;
A
#
# COMPACT_ATOMS: atom_id res chain seq x y z
N MET A 1 10.46 6.71 11.16
CA MET A 1 10.57 6.19 12.54
C MET A 1 9.18 6.25 13.16
N TYR A 2 8.67 5.15 13.72
CA TYR A 2 7.32 5.08 14.27
C TYR A 2 7.30 5.38 15.78
N PRO A 3 6.14 5.73 16.38
CA PRO A 3 6.04 5.99 17.82
C PRO A 3 6.59 4.87 18.71
N GLN A 4 6.45 3.60 18.29
CA GLN A 4 6.96 2.44 19.03
C GLN A 4 8.50 2.37 19.04
N ASP A 5 9.16 2.90 18.00
CA ASP A 5 10.62 2.94 17.95
C ASP A 5 11.17 3.97 18.93
N ILE A 6 10.47 5.09 19.10
CA ILE A 6 10.79 6.12 20.11
C ILE A 6 10.70 5.52 21.52
N ILE A 7 9.67 4.70 21.79
CA ILE A 7 9.54 4.00 23.08
C ILE A 7 10.72 3.05 23.32
N ALA A 8 11.14 2.30 22.30
CA ALA A 8 12.28 1.39 22.41
C ALA A 8 13.59 2.15 22.68
N ILE A 9 13.82 3.27 21.98
CA ILE A 9 14.96 4.16 22.22
C ILE A 9 14.91 4.72 23.64
N GLY A 10 13.77 5.25 24.08
CA GLY A 10 13.57 5.79 25.42
C GLY A 10 13.88 4.78 26.52
N ARG A 11 13.42 3.53 26.38
CA ARG A 11 13.74 2.42 27.30
C ARG A 11 15.21 2.05 27.29
N LEU A 12 15.85 2.03 26.12
CA LEU A 12 17.27 1.76 26.01
C LEU A 12 18.11 2.74 26.83
N PHE A 13 17.83 4.04 26.71
CA PHE A 13 18.58 5.08 27.45
C PHE A 13 18.17 5.19 28.92
N SER A 14 16.92 4.92 29.26
CA SER A 14 16.41 5.07 30.64
C SER A 14 16.71 3.84 31.52
N GLU A 15 16.66 2.63 30.95
CA GLU A 15 16.78 1.36 31.69
C GLU A 15 18.01 0.54 31.30
N GLY A 16 18.75 0.94 30.25
CA GLY A 16 19.87 0.17 29.70
C GLY A 16 19.44 -1.10 28.97
N LYS A 17 18.15 -1.24 28.64
CA LYS A 17 17.55 -2.45 28.05
C LYS A 17 16.93 -2.16 26.69
N TYR A 18 17.34 -2.92 25.68
CA TYR A 18 16.70 -2.90 24.38
C TYR A 18 15.43 -3.75 24.38
N ASP A 19 14.27 -3.09 24.28
CA ASP A 19 12.97 -3.77 24.15
C ASP A 19 12.49 -3.80 22.70
N ALA A 20 12.60 -4.98 22.08
CA ALA A 20 12.14 -5.25 20.72
C ALA A 20 10.63 -5.60 20.63
N THR A 21 9.90 -5.49 21.73
CA THR A 21 8.46 -5.73 21.76
C THR A 21 7.74 -4.67 20.92
N ARG A 22 6.77 -5.11 20.13
CA ARG A 22 5.89 -4.28 19.30
C ARG A 22 4.44 -4.66 19.56
N LEU A 23 3.57 -3.66 19.54
CA LEU A 23 2.12 -3.82 19.52
C LEU A 23 1.67 -3.70 18.06
N ILE A 24 1.12 -4.78 17.51
CA ILE A 24 0.74 -4.82 16.09
C ILE A 24 -0.75 -5.04 15.93
N ALA A 25 -1.35 -4.44 14.91
CA ALA A 25 -2.74 -4.69 14.56
C ALA A 25 -2.86 -5.91 13.64
N LEU A 26 -3.77 -6.85 13.94
CA LEU A 26 -4.24 -7.83 12.96
C LEU A 26 -5.62 -7.40 12.48
N ALA A 27 -5.73 -7.03 11.21
CA ALA A 27 -6.93 -6.47 10.63
C ALA A 27 -7.15 -6.96 9.18
N GLY A 28 -8.24 -6.50 8.58
CA GLY A 28 -8.63 -6.86 7.21
C GLY A 28 -9.94 -7.65 7.16
N SER A 29 -10.57 -7.64 5.98
CA SER A 29 -11.91 -8.20 5.77
C SER A 29 -12.00 -9.71 5.99
N GLN A 30 -10.87 -10.42 5.92
CA GLN A 30 -10.75 -11.87 6.15
C GLN A 30 -10.39 -12.24 7.59
N VAL A 31 -10.25 -11.26 8.50
CA VAL A 31 -10.04 -11.50 9.93
C VAL A 31 -11.40 -11.56 10.65
N GLU A 32 -11.64 -12.60 11.44
CA GLU A 32 -12.91 -12.73 12.18
C GLU A 32 -13.01 -11.77 13.37
N LYS A 33 -11.94 -11.69 14.16
CA LYS A 33 -11.86 -10.83 15.35
C LYS A 33 -10.59 -9.98 15.28
N PRO A 34 -10.64 -8.82 14.61
CA PRO A 34 -9.54 -7.87 14.56
C PRO A 34 -9.14 -7.45 15.97
N ARG A 35 -7.83 -7.45 16.25
CA ARG A 35 -7.30 -7.11 17.58
C ARG A 35 -5.82 -6.77 17.51
N TYR A 36 -5.32 -6.17 18.59
CA TYR A 36 -3.89 -5.92 18.76
C TYR A 36 -3.19 -7.14 19.40
N TYR A 37 -1.98 -7.43 18.92
CA TYR A 37 -1.10 -8.45 19.47
C TYR A 37 0.20 -7.81 19.95
N ARG A 38 0.62 -8.17 21.16
CA ARG A 38 1.96 -7.84 21.66
C ARG A 38 2.90 -8.96 21.22
N THR A 39 3.92 -8.63 20.44
CA THR A 39 4.86 -9.59 19.87
C THR A 39 6.27 -9.00 19.77
N MET A 40 7.24 -9.77 19.29
CA MET A 40 8.57 -9.25 18.95
C MET A 40 8.64 -8.80 17.49
N GLN A 41 9.51 -7.83 17.19
CA GLN A 41 9.84 -7.48 15.81
C GLN A 41 10.32 -8.72 15.03
N GLY A 42 9.84 -8.91 13.80
CA GLY A 42 10.17 -10.09 12.99
C GLY A 42 9.42 -11.37 13.37
N ALA A 43 8.49 -11.33 14.33
CA ALA A 43 7.74 -12.52 14.73
C ALA A 43 6.90 -13.12 13.59
N SER A 44 6.73 -14.45 13.63
CA SER A 44 5.87 -15.16 12.69
C SER A 44 4.40 -14.83 12.92
N ILE A 45 3.68 -14.62 11.81
CA ILE A 45 2.25 -14.29 11.85
C ILE A 45 1.36 -15.50 12.18
N SER A 46 1.90 -16.72 12.06
CA SER A 46 1.17 -17.98 12.16
C SER A 46 0.38 -18.13 13.47
N SER A 47 0.96 -17.67 14.58
CA SER A 47 0.34 -17.69 15.91
C SER A 47 -0.83 -16.71 16.03
N MET A 48 -0.76 -15.57 15.35
CA MET A 48 -1.74 -14.48 15.45
C MET A 48 -3.01 -14.80 14.65
N ILE A 49 -2.84 -15.46 13.50
CA ILE A 49 -3.94 -15.80 12.58
C ILE A 49 -4.63 -17.12 12.93
N LYS A 50 -4.09 -17.91 13.88
CA LYS A 50 -4.66 -19.21 14.24
C LYS A 50 -6.08 -19.06 14.78
N ASN A 51 -7.03 -19.77 14.17
CA ASN A 51 -8.45 -19.75 14.54
C ASN A 51 -9.07 -18.33 14.56
N ASN A 52 -8.61 -17.44 13.68
CA ASN A 52 -9.07 -16.05 13.61
C ASN A 52 -9.24 -15.54 12.17
N LEU A 53 -9.39 -16.47 11.21
CA LEU A 53 -9.56 -16.17 9.80
C LEU A 53 -10.88 -16.73 9.31
N LYS A 54 -11.55 -15.98 8.43
CA LYS A 54 -12.70 -16.46 7.67
C LYS A 54 -12.24 -17.50 6.63
N GLU A 55 -13.16 -18.37 6.24
CA GLU A 55 -12.92 -19.36 5.18
C GLU A 55 -12.72 -18.69 3.81
N GLY A 56 -11.83 -19.26 3.01
CA GLY A 56 -11.53 -18.77 1.66
C GLY A 56 -10.03 -18.68 1.36
N ASP A 57 -9.73 -18.20 0.15
CA ASP A 57 -8.36 -17.92 -0.28
C ASP A 57 -7.94 -16.53 0.18
N ASN A 58 -6.96 -16.49 1.08
CA ASN A 58 -6.59 -15.31 1.83
C ASN A 58 -5.18 -14.84 1.46
N ARG A 59 -5.06 -13.55 1.14
CA ARG A 59 -3.78 -12.86 1.00
C ARG A 59 -3.34 -12.33 2.35
N PHE A 60 -2.12 -12.69 2.75
CA PHE A 60 -1.47 -12.15 3.94
C PHE A 60 -0.51 -11.04 3.54
N ILE A 61 -0.63 -9.90 4.21
CA ILE A 61 0.18 -8.71 3.93
C ILE A 61 0.82 -8.26 5.25
N SER A 62 2.14 -8.11 5.26
CA SER A 62 2.82 -7.39 6.33
C SER A 62 2.74 -5.91 6.00
N GLY A 63 2.11 -5.11 6.85
CA GLY A 63 1.71 -3.74 6.54
C GLY A 63 0.24 -3.62 6.12
N ASN A 64 -0.14 -2.43 5.66
CA ASN A 64 -1.47 -2.18 5.08
C ASN A 64 -1.54 -2.70 3.62
N VAL A 65 -2.73 -2.59 3.04
CA VAL A 65 -3.02 -3.02 1.66
C VAL A 65 -2.34 -2.14 0.61
N LEU A 66 -1.96 -0.90 0.92
CA LEU A 66 -1.40 0.06 -0.04
C LEU A 66 0.10 -0.12 -0.24
N THR A 67 0.85 -0.25 0.85
CA THR A 67 2.33 -0.27 0.85
C THR A 67 2.92 -1.57 1.41
N GLY A 68 2.08 -2.47 1.93
CA GLY A 68 2.54 -3.68 2.59
C GLY A 68 3.05 -4.75 1.64
N THR A 69 3.88 -5.64 2.17
CA THR A 69 4.48 -6.75 1.42
C THR A 69 3.65 -8.02 1.54
N LYS A 70 3.39 -8.70 0.40
CA LYS A 70 2.78 -10.03 0.41
C LYS A 70 3.68 -11.02 1.13
N ILE A 71 3.12 -11.72 2.11
CA ILE A 71 3.81 -12.76 2.88
C ILE A 71 3.03 -14.08 2.81
N SER A 72 3.70 -15.18 3.12
CA SER A 72 3.02 -16.48 3.26
C SER A 72 2.33 -16.58 4.63
N LYS A 73 1.47 -17.59 4.79
CA LYS A 73 0.80 -17.90 6.08
C LYS A 73 1.77 -18.12 7.24
N ASN A 74 2.99 -18.58 6.94
CA ASN A 74 4.06 -18.80 7.92
C ASN A 74 5.12 -17.69 7.87
N GLY A 75 4.86 -16.63 7.13
CA GLY A 75 5.76 -15.49 7.01
C GLY A 75 5.90 -14.70 8.30
N ASN A 76 6.74 -13.67 8.22
CA ASN A 76 7.14 -12.87 9.36
C ASN A 76 6.72 -11.42 9.15
N LEU A 77 6.54 -10.71 10.26
CA LEU A 77 6.33 -9.27 10.24
C LEU A 77 7.59 -8.56 9.73
N GLY A 78 7.43 -7.69 8.72
CA GLY A 78 8.49 -6.83 8.20
C GLY A 78 9.01 -5.84 9.24
N PHE A 79 10.26 -5.39 9.07
CA PHE A 79 10.95 -4.58 10.07
C PHE A 79 10.23 -3.25 10.39
N TYR A 80 9.73 -2.56 9.36
CA TYR A 80 9.04 -1.28 9.49
C TYR A 80 7.51 -1.41 9.63
N HIS A 81 6.96 -2.63 9.58
CA HIS A 81 5.52 -2.84 9.60
C HIS A 81 5.00 -3.02 11.02
N ASN A 82 3.91 -2.31 11.35
CA ASN A 82 3.25 -2.38 12.65
C ASN A 82 1.84 -2.96 12.57
N GLU A 83 1.48 -3.53 11.43
CA GLU A 83 0.18 -4.15 11.19
C GLU A 83 0.31 -5.34 10.25
N ILE A 84 -0.70 -6.20 10.28
CA ILE A 84 -0.89 -7.32 9.38
C ILE A 84 -2.30 -7.20 8.82
N SER A 85 -2.38 -7.11 7.50
CA SER A 85 -3.65 -7.05 6.79
C SER A 85 -3.94 -8.38 6.13
N VAL A 86 -5.16 -8.90 6.29
CA VAL A 86 -5.63 -10.11 5.62
C VAL A 86 -6.86 -9.78 4.77
N ILE A 87 -6.72 -9.95 3.46
CA ILE A 87 -7.75 -9.64 2.46
C ILE A 87 -8.02 -10.88 1.58
N PRO A 88 -9.14 -10.94 0.85
CA PRO A 88 -9.37 -12.00 -0.12
C PRO A 88 -8.31 -11.91 -1.24
N GLU A 89 -7.72 -13.05 -1.63
CA GLU A 89 -6.79 -13.07 -2.79
C GLU A 89 -7.52 -12.68 -4.07
N GLY A 90 -8.77 -13.13 -4.21
CA GLY A 90 -9.69 -12.65 -5.25
C GLY A 90 -9.57 -13.31 -6.62
N LYS A 91 -9.03 -14.52 -6.78
CA LYS A 91 -8.72 -15.19 -8.08
C LYS A 91 -9.85 -15.31 -9.15
N GLU A 92 -11.03 -14.77 -8.92
CA GLU A 92 -12.15 -14.78 -9.87
C GLU A 92 -11.85 -13.82 -11.04
N GLN A 93 -11.78 -14.37 -12.26
CA GLN A 93 -11.91 -13.55 -13.48
C GLN A 93 -13.38 -13.14 -13.61
N ASP A 94 -13.65 -11.84 -13.67
CA ASP A 94 -14.97 -11.34 -14.02
C ASP A 94 -15.31 -11.76 -15.46
N PHE A 95 -16.02 -12.86 -15.61
CA PHE A 95 -16.56 -13.31 -16.90
C PHE A 95 -17.51 -12.21 -17.41
N LEU A 96 -17.10 -11.48 -18.45
CA LEU A 96 -17.77 -10.28 -19.01
C LEU A 96 -17.62 -8.98 -18.21
N GLY A 97 -16.52 -8.80 -17.48
CA GLY A 97 -16.25 -7.59 -16.68
C GLY A 97 -16.21 -6.24 -17.44
N TRP A 98 -16.04 -6.26 -18.77
CA TRP A 98 -16.10 -5.05 -19.62
C TRP A 98 -17.54 -4.68 -20.05
N LEU A 99 -18.46 -5.65 -20.02
CA LEU A 99 -19.85 -5.50 -20.49
C LEU A 99 -20.80 -5.18 -19.33
N LEU A 100 -20.51 -5.71 -18.15
CA LEU A 100 -21.31 -5.51 -16.95
C LEU A 100 -20.75 -4.30 -16.18
N PRO A 101 -21.55 -3.25 -15.90
CA PRO A 101 -21.16 -2.20 -14.95
C PRO A 101 -21.12 -2.81 -13.54
N SER A 102 -20.02 -3.49 -13.21
CA SER A 102 -19.85 -4.14 -11.91
C SER A 102 -20.01 -3.12 -10.80
N LEU A 103 -21.01 -3.33 -9.94
CA LEU A 103 -21.22 -2.57 -8.70
C LEU A 103 -20.22 -2.97 -7.60
N LYS A 104 -19.40 -4.02 -7.85
CA LYS A 104 -18.43 -4.57 -6.89
C LYS A 104 -17.02 -4.01 -7.07
N ASN A 105 -16.68 -3.49 -8.25
CA ASN A 105 -15.34 -3.03 -8.54
C ASN A 105 -15.25 -1.53 -8.28
N ILE A 106 -14.43 -1.15 -7.29
CA ILE A 106 -14.09 0.25 -7.03
C ILE A 106 -13.18 0.71 -8.16
N VAL A 107 -13.78 1.29 -9.20
CA VAL A 107 -13.06 2.16 -10.12
C VAL A 107 -13.10 3.54 -9.47
N TYR A 108 -11.95 4.13 -9.17
CA TYR A 108 -11.82 5.56 -8.85
C TYR A 108 -12.11 6.35 -10.13
N GLN A 109 -13.36 6.29 -10.58
CA GLN A 109 -13.96 7.28 -11.45
C GLN A 109 -15.09 7.85 -10.62
N GLU A 110 -15.21 9.17 -10.58
CA GLU A 110 -16.37 9.86 -10.03
C GLU A 110 -17.64 9.29 -10.66
N ARG A 111 -18.21 8.27 -10.03
CA ARG A 111 -19.59 7.89 -10.26
C ARG A 111 -20.38 8.98 -9.58
N SER A 112 -20.72 9.99 -10.38
CA SER A 112 -21.80 10.93 -10.15
C SER A 112 -23.10 10.16 -9.89
N PHE A 113 -23.28 9.69 -8.66
CA PHE A 113 -24.55 9.23 -8.14
C PHE A 113 -24.75 9.96 -6.82
N HIS A 114 -25.48 11.07 -6.91
CA HIS A 114 -26.04 11.79 -5.77
C HIS A 114 -26.93 10.82 -4.99
N GLY A 115 -26.37 10.22 -3.93
CA GLY A 115 -27.05 9.19 -3.17
C GLY A 115 -26.12 8.63 -2.10
N SER A 116 -25.93 9.40 -1.04
CA SER A 116 -25.17 9.04 0.15
C SER A 116 -25.66 7.71 0.74
N THR A 117 -24.97 6.63 0.40
CA THR A 117 -24.88 5.44 1.26
C THR A 117 -23.40 5.10 1.33
N GLN A 118 -22.82 5.28 2.53
CA GLN A 118 -21.48 4.78 2.82
C GLN A 118 -21.56 3.25 2.75
N LYS A 119 -21.35 2.69 1.56
CA LYS A 119 -21.30 1.25 1.38
C LYS A 119 -19.90 0.79 1.75
N GLU A 120 -19.81 -0.14 2.70
CA GLU A 120 -18.57 -0.84 2.99
C GLU A 120 -18.29 -1.83 1.85
N TYR A 121 -17.12 -1.72 1.24
CA TYR A 121 -16.67 -2.61 0.18
C TYR A 121 -15.53 -3.50 0.68
N SER A 122 -15.65 -4.81 0.47
CA SER A 122 -14.54 -5.74 0.66
C SER A 122 -13.65 -5.73 -0.57
N ILE A 123 -12.50 -5.05 -0.48
CA ILE A 123 -11.49 -5.00 -1.54
C ILE A 123 -10.72 -6.32 -1.57
N SER A 124 -10.51 -6.89 -2.77
CA SER A 124 -9.65 -8.05 -3.02
C SER A 124 -8.32 -7.62 -3.65
N ALA A 125 -7.37 -8.54 -3.76
CA ALA A 125 -6.06 -8.27 -4.36
C ALA A 125 -6.06 -8.31 -5.91
N ASN A 126 -7.23 -8.30 -6.56
CA ASN A 126 -7.33 -8.32 -8.01
C ASN A 126 -7.02 -6.96 -8.64
N MET A 127 -6.35 -6.99 -9.80
CA MET A 127 -6.08 -5.78 -10.60
C MET A 127 -7.34 -5.19 -11.26
N ASN A 128 -8.42 -5.98 -11.37
CA ASN A 128 -9.72 -5.57 -11.95
C ASN A 128 -9.59 -4.86 -13.31
N GLY A 129 -8.67 -5.34 -14.15
CA GLY A 129 -8.30 -4.75 -15.43
C GLY A 129 -6.88 -5.13 -15.83
N GLU A 130 -6.48 -4.63 -17.00
CA GLU A 130 -5.14 -4.79 -17.54
C GLU A 130 -4.40 -3.45 -17.54
N GLU A 131 -3.07 -3.52 -17.68
CA GLU A 131 -2.21 -2.37 -17.89
C GLU A 131 -2.55 -1.65 -19.20
N ARG A 132 -2.59 -0.32 -19.16
CA ARG A 132 -2.95 0.53 -20.30
C ARG A 132 -1.96 1.67 -20.47
N ALA A 133 -1.95 2.26 -21.66
CA ALA A 133 -1.14 3.42 -21.94
C ALA A 133 -1.37 4.55 -20.92
N TYR A 134 -0.28 5.19 -20.50
CA TYR A 134 -0.27 6.25 -19.49
C TYR A 134 -0.62 7.62 -20.13
N VAL A 135 -1.92 7.85 -20.37
CA VAL A 135 -2.40 9.01 -21.15
C VAL A 135 -3.25 9.97 -20.33
N VAL A 136 -3.98 9.48 -19.33
CA VAL A 136 -4.91 10.33 -18.56
C VAL A 136 -4.12 11.36 -17.74
N THR A 137 -4.63 12.58 -17.63
CA THR A 137 -4.00 13.68 -16.90
C THR A 137 -4.90 14.12 -15.73
N GLY A 138 -4.31 14.69 -14.68
CA GLY A 138 -5.06 15.25 -13.55
C GLY A 138 -5.59 14.23 -12.54
N GLN A 139 -5.28 12.93 -12.68
CA GLN A 139 -5.82 11.89 -11.77
C GLN A 139 -5.15 11.89 -10.41
N TYR A 140 -3.83 12.07 -10.37
CA TYR A 140 -3.02 11.94 -9.16
C TYR A 140 -3.16 13.17 -8.27
N GLU A 141 -3.35 14.34 -8.87
CA GLU A 141 -3.56 15.63 -8.21
C GLU A 141 -4.81 15.63 -7.31
N ASN A 142 -5.80 14.76 -7.57
CA ASN A 142 -6.99 14.64 -6.73
C ASN A 142 -6.77 13.81 -5.45
N VAL A 143 -5.70 13.02 -5.40
CA VAL A 143 -5.45 12.06 -4.30
C VAL A 143 -4.14 12.33 -3.56
N LEU A 144 -3.19 13.03 -4.17
CA LEU A 144 -1.93 13.43 -3.54
C LEU A 144 -2.09 14.80 -2.87
N PRO A 145 -1.94 14.91 -1.54
CA PRO A 145 -2.12 16.17 -0.81
C PRO A 145 -0.90 17.10 -0.82
N MET A 146 0.10 16.81 -1.66
CA MET A 146 1.35 17.57 -1.76
C MET A 146 1.27 18.59 -2.91
N ASP A 147 1.96 19.72 -2.77
CA ASP A 147 2.05 20.76 -3.81
C ASP A 147 3.10 20.40 -4.87
N LEU A 148 2.80 19.35 -5.63
CA LEU A 148 3.67 18.78 -6.65
C LEU A 148 2.87 18.52 -7.93
N HIS A 149 3.57 18.29 -9.03
CA HIS A 149 2.96 17.80 -10.27
C HIS A 149 3.21 16.29 -10.42
N PRO A 150 2.48 15.41 -9.71
CA PRO A 150 2.77 13.98 -9.64
C PRO A 150 2.76 13.30 -11.00
N GLN A 151 1.81 13.66 -11.87
CA GLN A 151 1.74 13.09 -13.22
C GLN A 151 2.98 13.46 -14.06
N HIS A 152 3.51 14.67 -13.89
CA HIS A 152 4.71 15.12 -14.59
C HIS A 152 5.96 14.48 -13.99
N LEU A 153 6.03 14.33 -12.67
CA LEU A 153 7.14 13.68 -12.00
C LEU A 153 7.28 12.23 -12.44
N ILE A 154 6.17 11.46 -12.47
CA ILE A 154 6.19 10.08 -12.94
C ILE A 154 6.63 10.00 -14.41
N LYS A 155 6.17 10.91 -15.28
CA LYS A 155 6.65 10.97 -16.67
C LYS A 155 8.14 11.27 -16.76
N ALA A 156 8.65 12.21 -15.96
CA ALA A 156 10.06 12.56 -15.92
C ALA A 156 10.92 11.35 -15.52
N ILE A 157 10.47 10.58 -14.52
CA ILE A 157 11.12 9.34 -14.10
C ILE A 157 11.12 8.30 -15.23
N MET A 158 9.98 8.10 -15.90
CA MET A 158 9.86 7.13 -17.00
C MET A 158 10.79 7.44 -18.18
N ILE A 159 11.08 8.71 -18.45
CA ILE A 159 12.02 9.12 -19.51
C ILE A 159 13.47 9.24 -19.02
N GLY A 160 13.72 9.09 -17.72
CA GLY A 160 15.05 9.21 -17.13
C GLY A 160 15.62 10.63 -17.10
N ASP A 161 14.77 11.66 -17.12
CA ASP A 161 15.20 13.07 -17.11
C ASP A 161 15.40 13.58 -15.67
N ILE A 162 16.64 13.55 -15.21
CA ILE A 162 17.01 13.86 -13.81
C ILE A 162 16.83 15.33 -13.50
N GLU A 163 17.22 16.24 -14.39
CA GLU A 163 17.04 17.68 -14.18
C GLU A 163 15.55 18.00 -13.99
N LEU A 164 14.68 17.38 -14.79
CA LEU A 164 13.25 17.55 -14.65
C LEU A 164 12.72 16.91 -13.35
N MET A 165 13.22 15.73 -12.94
CA MET A 165 12.85 15.10 -11.67
C MET A 165 13.19 16.00 -10.46
N GLU A 166 14.36 16.60 -10.43
CA GLU A 166 14.79 17.51 -9.36
C GLU A 166 13.91 18.76 -9.30
N ASN A 167 13.65 19.38 -10.46
CA ASN A 167 12.76 20.55 -10.57
C ASN A 167 11.32 20.25 -10.15
N LEU A 168 10.89 18.99 -10.25
CA LEU A 168 9.56 18.53 -9.87
C LEU A 168 9.49 18.00 -8.43
N GLY A 169 10.58 18.09 -7.65
CA GLY A 169 10.57 17.79 -6.21
C GLY A 169 10.74 16.31 -5.86
N ILE A 170 11.50 15.53 -6.64
CA ILE A 170 11.71 14.09 -6.37
C ILE A 170 12.28 13.79 -4.96
N TYR A 171 13.02 14.73 -4.36
CA TYR A 171 13.59 14.56 -3.02
C TYR A 171 12.58 14.70 -1.87
N GLU A 172 11.39 15.24 -2.16
CA GLU A 172 10.37 15.51 -1.15
C GLU A 172 9.41 14.34 -0.94
N VAL A 173 9.50 13.31 -1.80
CA VAL A 173 8.52 12.23 -1.88
C VAL A 173 9.14 10.88 -1.55
N ALA A 174 8.32 10.00 -0.99
CA ALA A 174 8.60 8.59 -0.82
C ALA A 174 7.57 7.74 -1.59
N GLU A 175 7.89 6.46 -1.76
CA GLU A 175 6.99 5.50 -2.44
C GLU A 175 5.62 5.46 -1.79
N GLU A 176 5.57 5.48 -0.46
CA GLU A 176 4.31 5.41 0.30
C GLU A 176 3.37 6.59 0.03
N ASP A 177 3.91 7.75 -0.34
CA ASP A 177 3.11 8.94 -0.68
C ASP A 177 2.32 8.73 -1.98
N PHE A 178 2.85 7.93 -2.90
CA PHE A 178 2.24 7.62 -4.19
C PHE A 178 1.37 6.35 -4.16
N ALA A 179 1.27 5.66 -3.03
CA ALA A 179 0.49 4.43 -2.93
C ALA A 179 -1.00 4.62 -3.28
N LEU A 180 -1.57 5.77 -2.92
CA LEU A 180 -2.95 6.11 -3.29
C LEU A 180 -3.08 6.50 -4.78
N CYS A 181 -2.05 7.12 -5.35
CA CYS A 181 -1.98 7.41 -6.79
C CYS A 181 -1.98 6.11 -7.61
N GLU A 182 -1.23 5.10 -7.16
CA GLU A 182 -1.23 3.77 -7.78
C GLU A 182 -2.62 3.11 -7.71
N PHE A 183 -3.24 3.14 -6.53
CA PHE A 183 -4.58 2.59 -6.34
C PHE A 183 -5.63 3.26 -7.25
N ALA A 184 -5.56 4.59 -7.36
CA ALA A 184 -6.47 5.39 -8.19
C ALA A 184 -6.15 5.30 -9.70
N CYS A 185 -4.94 4.84 -10.08
CA CYS A 185 -4.48 4.85 -11.46
C CYS A 185 -5.39 4.02 -12.38
N THR A 186 -5.88 4.64 -13.46
CA THR A 186 -6.65 3.94 -14.49
C THR A 186 -5.79 3.11 -15.42
N SER A 187 -4.50 3.45 -15.55
CA SER A 187 -3.53 2.76 -16.41
C SER A 187 -2.92 1.51 -15.76
N LYS A 188 -3.15 1.30 -14.46
CA LYS A 188 -2.64 0.12 -13.70
C LYS A 188 -1.12 -0.05 -13.79
N ILE A 189 -0.39 1.06 -13.90
CA ILE A 189 1.06 1.08 -13.82
C ILE A 189 1.52 1.00 -12.35
N PRO A 190 2.67 0.37 -12.06
CA PRO A 190 3.21 0.26 -10.71
C PRO A 190 3.92 1.57 -10.30
N VAL A 191 3.13 2.58 -9.93
CA VAL A 191 3.63 3.94 -9.66
C VAL A 191 4.68 3.95 -8.54
N GLN A 192 4.48 3.17 -7.48
CA GLN A 192 5.45 3.07 -6.37
C GLN A 192 6.80 2.51 -6.84
N GLU A 193 6.78 1.50 -7.71
CA GLU A 193 8.00 0.91 -8.28
C GLU A 193 8.73 1.89 -9.21
N ILE A 194 7.98 2.58 -10.07
CA ILE A 194 8.55 3.64 -10.93
C ILE A 194 9.22 4.71 -10.07
N LEU A 195 8.57 5.16 -8.98
CA LEU A 195 9.15 6.16 -8.10
C LEU A 195 10.43 5.68 -7.40
N ARG A 196 10.46 4.42 -6.95
CA ARG A 196 11.65 3.77 -6.41
C ARG A 196 12.81 3.80 -7.40
N ASP A 197 12.55 3.44 -8.65
CA ASP A 197 13.56 3.45 -9.72
C ASP A 197 14.10 4.85 -9.98
N GLY A 198 13.22 5.87 -9.96
CA GLY A 198 13.61 7.28 -10.06
C GLY A 198 14.52 7.74 -8.92
N LEU A 199 14.16 7.43 -7.67
CA LEU A 199 14.98 7.72 -6.50
C LEU A 199 16.34 7.01 -6.56
N GLU A 200 16.37 5.76 -7.04
CA GLU A 200 17.62 5.02 -7.22
C GLU A 200 18.50 5.62 -8.31
N LEU A 201 17.90 6.07 -9.42
CA LEU A 201 18.60 6.73 -10.53
C LEU A 201 19.28 8.02 -10.05
N VAL A 202 18.53 8.90 -9.39
CA VAL A 202 19.07 10.16 -8.84
C VAL A 202 20.19 9.87 -7.85
N ARG A 203 20.01 8.88 -6.96
CA ARG A 203 21.05 8.48 -6.01
C ARG A 203 22.35 8.03 -6.69
N LYS A 204 22.25 7.30 -7.81
CA LYS A 204 23.42 6.82 -8.56
C LYS A 204 24.22 7.95 -9.20
N GLU A 205 23.54 8.98 -9.71
CA GLU A 205 24.22 10.13 -10.33
C GLU A 205 24.83 11.10 -9.30
N CYS A 206 24.25 11.19 -8.10
CA CYS A 206 24.78 12.04 -7.03
C CYS A 206 25.85 11.36 -6.15
N SER A 207 26.17 10.08 -6.38
CA SER A 207 27.18 9.30 -5.62
C SER A 207 28.51 9.23 -6.35
#